data_AF-A0A6L7TSP3-F1
#
_entry.id   AF-A0A6L7TSP3-F1
#
_cell.length_a   1.000
_cell.length_b   1.000
_cell.length_c   1.000
_cell.angle_alpha   90.00
_cell.angle_beta   90.00
_cell.angle_gamma   90.00
#
_symmetry.space_group_name_H-M   'P 1'
#
loop_
_entity.id
_entity.type
_entity.pdbx_description
1 polymer ?
#
loop_
_entity_poly.entity_id
_entity_poly.type
_entity_poly.pdbx_seq_one_letter_code
_entity_poly.pdbx_strand_id
1 'polypeptide(L)'
;MGRRQQYVYHTLPEVFPEDFPDRLDGFRCAAGFTWGGLARELRVNARTVRRWKAGSRVGSGHLVSLFALAVRLGLLHHLLPEAGEPVAADLDAEGAGCAVCLAIQD
;
A
#
# COMPACT_ATOMS: atom_id res chain seq x y z
N MET A 1 -35.78 -4.41 8.32
CA MET A 1 -34.45 -4.60 8.95
C MET A 1 -33.45 -4.97 7.84
N GLY A 2 -32.64 -4.03 7.38
CA GLY A 2 -31.70 -4.26 6.28
C GLY A 2 -30.46 -5.03 6.74
N ARG A 3 -30.15 -6.15 6.09
CA ARG A 3 -28.90 -6.89 6.32
C ARG A 3 -27.74 -6.00 5.85
N ARG A 4 -26.87 -5.58 6.76
CA ARG A 4 -25.58 -4.99 6.39
C ARG A 4 -24.78 -6.04 5.65
N GLN A 5 -24.65 -5.88 4.34
CA GLN A 5 -23.81 -6.73 3.51
C GLN A 5 -22.37 -6.50 3.97
N GLN A 6 -21.84 -7.43 4.75
CA GLN A 6 -20.43 -7.43 5.12
C GLN A 6 -19.66 -7.76 3.85
N TYR A 7 -19.01 -6.76 3.26
CA TYR A 7 -18.00 -6.99 2.24
C TYR A 7 -16.82 -7.69 2.90
N VAL A 8 -16.74 -9.00 2.68
CA VAL A 8 -15.55 -9.79 3.01
C VAL A 8 -14.56 -9.53 1.89
N TYR A 9 -13.64 -8.60 2.13
CA TYR A 9 -12.49 -8.44 1.27
C TYR A 9 -11.65 -9.72 1.41
N HIS A 10 -11.77 -10.62 0.44
CA HIS A 10 -10.79 -11.66 0.21
C HIS A 10 -9.55 -10.97 -0.36
N THR A 11 -8.73 -10.37 0.51
CA THR A 11 -7.36 -10.08 0.11
C THR A 11 -6.73 -11.44 -0.13
N LEU A 12 -6.49 -11.76 -1.41
CA LEU A 12 -5.55 -12.81 -1.78
C LEU A 12 -4.30 -12.62 -0.89
N PRO A 13 -3.69 -13.71 -0.38
CA PRO A 13 -2.51 -13.64 0.46
C PRO A 13 -1.27 -13.23 -0.36
N GLU A 14 -1.43 -12.27 -1.26
CA GLU A 14 -0.37 -11.65 -2.02
C GLU A 14 0.54 -10.92 -1.03
N VAL A 15 1.64 -11.61 -0.82
CA VAL A 15 2.89 -11.25 -0.15
C VAL A 15 2.98 -9.74 0.09
N PHE A 16 3.04 -9.35 1.37
CA PHE A 16 3.40 -7.97 1.71
C PHE A 16 4.76 -7.69 1.08
N PRO A 17 4.94 -6.60 0.31
CA PRO A 17 6.11 -6.46 -0.52
C PRO A 17 7.41 -6.53 0.28
N GLU A 18 8.33 -7.39 -0.15
CA GLU A 18 9.59 -7.63 0.56
C GLU A 18 10.50 -6.40 0.58
N ASP A 19 10.36 -5.53 -0.42
CA ASP A 19 11.07 -4.25 -0.58
C ASP A 19 10.44 -3.09 0.22
N PHE A 20 9.34 -3.33 0.93
CA PHE A 20 8.69 -2.29 1.75
C PHE A 20 9.63 -1.65 2.79
N PRO A 21 10.51 -2.39 3.50
CA PRO A 21 11.47 -1.78 4.42
C PRO A 21 12.39 -0.75 3.76
N ASP A 22 12.85 -1.03 2.55
CA ASP A 22 13.74 -0.15 1.79
C ASP A 22 13.00 1.10 1.33
N ARG A 23 11.78 0.93 0.83
CA ARG A 23 10.86 2.03 0.49
C ARG A 23 10.55 2.92 1.70
N LEU A 24 10.31 2.32 2.86
CA LEU A 24 10.08 3.04 4.12
C LEU A 24 11.32 3.85 4.53
N ASP A 25 12.53 3.31 4.34
CA ASP A 25 13.77 4.02 4.64
C ASP A 25 14.01 5.17 3.65
N GLY A 26 13.75 4.96 2.35
CA GLY A 26 13.81 5.98 1.32
C GLY A 26 12.86 7.15 1.62
N PHE A 27 11.60 6.85 1.93
CA PHE A 27 10.62 7.84 2.37
C PHE A 27 11.09 8.61 3.61
N ARG A 28 11.59 7.91 4.63
CA ARG A 28 12.10 8.52 5.87
C ARG A 28 13.24 9.50 5.58
N CYS A 29 14.21 9.08 4.74
CA CYS A 29 15.34 9.91 4.34
C CYS A 29 14.89 11.15 3.55
N ALA A 30 14.01 10.99 2.56
CA ALA A 30 13.49 12.10 1.77
C ALA A 30 12.69 13.10 2.62
N ALA A 31 11.94 12.61 3.61
CA ALA A 31 11.20 13.44 4.55
C ALA A 31 12.07 14.09 5.64
N GLY A 32 13.39 13.80 5.69
CA GLY A 32 14.30 14.35 6.69
C GLY A 32 14.06 13.83 8.12
N PHE A 33 13.39 12.68 8.28
CA PHE A 33 13.06 12.14 9.59
C PHE A 33 14.15 11.21 10.14
N THR A 34 14.33 11.25 11.45
CA THR A 34 14.91 10.11 12.19
C THR A 34 13.84 9.03 12.37
N TRP A 35 14.23 7.79 12.69
CA TRP A 35 13.25 6.73 13.00
C TRP A 35 12.32 7.11 14.17
N GLY A 36 12.84 7.81 15.17
CA GLY A 36 12.04 8.34 16.28
C GLY A 36 11.12 9.48 15.84
N GLY A 37 11.60 10.35 14.95
CA GLY A 37 10.80 11.43 14.36
C GLY A 37 9.62 10.89 13.56
N LEU A 38 9.87 9.90 12.70
CA LEU A 38 8.81 9.22 11.94
C LEU A 38 7.78 8.56 12.85
N ALA A 39 8.23 7.88 13.92
CA ALA A 39 7.32 7.28 14.89
C ALA A 39 6.43 8.32 15.59
N ARG A 40 7.00 9.48 15.95
CA ARG A 40 6.25 10.59 16.55
C ARG A 40 5.22 11.17 15.59
N GLU A 41 5.60 11.36 14.32
CA GLU A 41 4.71 11.90 13.31
C GLU A 41 3.53 10.96 13.02
N LEU A 42 3.80 9.65 12.98
CA LEU A 42 2.78 8.62 12.82
C LEU A 42 2.02 8.30 14.12
N ARG A 43 2.38 8.94 15.25
CA ARG A 43 1.82 8.69 16.59
C ARG A 43 1.86 7.21 16.99
N VAL A 44 2.93 6.50 16.63
CA VAL A 44 3.18 5.10 16.99
C VAL A 44 4.43 4.95 17.86
N ASN A 45 4.56 3.80 18.52
CA ASN A 45 5.78 3.47 19.26
C ASN A 45 6.96 3.26 18.30
N ALA A 46 8.16 3.72 18.67
CA ALA A 46 9.39 3.48 17.90
C ALA A 46 9.66 1.98 17.66
N ARG A 47 9.24 1.10 18.57
CA ARG A 47 9.30 -0.36 18.40
C ARG A 47 8.46 -0.83 17.23
N THR A 48 7.31 -0.21 16.99
CA THR A 48 6.42 -0.51 15.85
C THR A 48 7.13 -0.21 14.54
N VAL A 49 7.74 0.98 14.41
CA VAL A 49 8.49 1.36 13.20
C VAL A 49 9.72 0.47 12.99
N ARG A 50 10.43 0.09 14.07
CA ARG A 50 11.54 -0.87 13.98
C ARG A 50 11.10 -2.25 13.47
N ARG A 51 9.91 -2.71 13.85
CA ARG A 51 9.36 -3.96 13.32
C ARG A 51 9.07 -3.87 11.83
N TRP A 52 8.55 -2.74 11.35
CA TRP A 52 8.33 -2.53 9.91
C TRP A 52 9.64 -2.51 9.14
N LYS A 53 10.68 -1.85 9.67
CA LYS A 53 12.04 -1.93 9.12
C LYS A 53 12.57 -3.36 9.05
N ALA A 54 12.19 -4.22 10.00
CA ALA A 54 12.55 -5.63 10.00
C ALA A 54 11.64 -6.50 9.11
N GLY A 55 10.79 -5.92 8.26
CA GLY A 55 9.91 -6.64 7.35
C GLY A 55 8.58 -7.10 7.97
N SER A 56 8.25 -6.71 9.22
CA SER A 56 6.93 -7.02 9.76
C SER A 56 5.85 -6.25 8.98
N ARG A 57 4.78 -6.97 8.61
CA ARG A 57 3.62 -6.38 7.94
C ARG A 57 3.05 -5.20 8.73
N VAL A 58 2.77 -4.12 8.00
CA VAL A 58 2.12 -2.93 8.55
C VAL A 58 0.62 -3.17 8.63
N GLY A 59 0.02 -2.88 9.78
CA GLY A 59 -1.44 -2.94 9.95
C GLY A 59 -2.13 -1.87 9.08
N SER A 60 -3.33 -2.17 8.59
CA SER A 60 -4.07 -1.30 7.64
C SER A 60 -4.21 0.15 8.12
N GLY A 61 -4.59 0.39 9.39
CA GLY A 61 -4.70 1.74 9.93
C GLY A 61 -3.37 2.52 9.95
N HIS A 62 -2.25 1.83 10.16
CA HIS A 62 -0.93 2.43 10.10
C HIS A 62 -0.48 2.71 8.66
N LEU A 63 -0.82 1.83 7.70
CA LEU A 63 -0.59 2.09 6.28
C LEU A 63 -1.32 3.34 5.81
N VAL A 64 -2.59 3.50 6.19
CA VAL A 64 -3.36 4.72 5.87
C VAL A 64 -2.70 5.96 6.46
N SER A 65 -2.24 5.90 7.71
CA SER A 65 -1.53 7.03 8.34
C SER A 65 -0.21 7.36 7.64
N LEU A 66 0.53 6.34 7.23
CA LEU A 66 1.78 6.48 6.49
C LEU A 66 1.55 7.10 5.11
N PHE A 67 0.55 6.63 4.36
CA PHE A 67 0.21 7.19 3.05
C PHE A 67 -0.35 8.61 3.17
N ALA A 68 -1.20 8.90 4.16
CA ALA A 68 -1.67 10.26 4.40
C ALA A 68 -0.50 11.23 4.68
N LEU A 69 0.47 10.79 5.48
CA LEU A 69 1.69 11.55 5.72
C LEU A 69 2.49 11.76 4.43
N ALA A 70 2.70 10.70 3.64
CA ALA A 70 3.47 10.78 2.41
C ALA A 70 2.81 11.67 1.35
N VAL A 71 1.47 11.60 1.20
CA VAL A 71 0.71 12.49 0.32
C VAL A 71 0.87 13.95 0.76
N ARG A 72 0.72 14.24 2.05
CA ARG A 72 0.87 15.60 2.58
C ARG A 72 2.26 16.19 2.31
N LEU A 73 3.28 15.35 2.25
CA LEU A 73 4.66 15.74 1.96
C LEU A 73 5.01 15.70 0.46
N GLY A 74 4.13 15.22 -0.42
CA GLY A 74 4.44 15.02 -1.84
C GLY A 74 5.41 13.87 -2.12
N LEU A 75 5.54 12.90 -1.21
CA LEU A 75 6.54 11.82 -1.22
C LEU A 75 5.91 10.43 -1.39
N LEU A 76 4.67 10.34 -1.88
CA LEU A 76 3.97 9.06 -2.01
C LEU A 76 4.71 8.05 -2.89
N HIS A 77 5.42 8.54 -3.92
CA HIS A 77 6.20 7.71 -4.84
C HIS A 77 7.30 6.89 -4.16
N HIS A 78 7.82 7.32 -2.99
CA HIS A 78 8.78 6.52 -2.24
C HIS A 78 8.18 5.27 -1.59
N LEU A 79 6.87 5.22 -1.40
CA LEU A 79 6.19 4.12 -0.71
C LEU A 79 5.43 3.20 -1.64
N LEU A 80 5.03 3.67 -2.81
CA LEU A 80 4.38 2.84 -3.82
C LEU A 80 5.42 1.95 -4.50
N PRO A 81 5.06 0.72 -4.89
CA PRO A 81 5.94 -0.05 -5.75
C PRO A 81 6.04 0.71 -7.08
N GLU A 82 7.22 0.69 -7.71
CA GLU A 82 7.29 0.99 -9.14
C GLU A 82 6.26 0.09 -9.82
N ALA A 83 5.39 0.67 -10.62
CA ALA A 83 4.44 -0.11 -11.39
C ALA A 83 5.27 -1.01 -12.32
N GLY A 84 5.56 -2.23 -11.88
CA GLY A 84 6.10 -3.23 -12.78
C GLY A 84 5.12 -3.33 -13.95
N GLU A 85 5.65 -3.51 -15.17
CA GLU A 85 5.32 -4.74 -15.88
C GLU A 85 3.94 -5.26 -15.51
N PRO A 86 2.76 -4.80 -16.05
CA PRO A 86 1.54 -5.55 -15.85
C PRO A 86 1.90 -7.00 -16.05
N VAL A 87 1.91 -7.77 -14.96
CA VAL A 87 2.03 -9.21 -15.03
C VAL A 87 0.86 -9.53 -15.90
N ALA A 88 1.12 -9.88 -17.17
CA ALA A 88 0.11 -10.35 -18.07
C ALA A 88 -0.49 -11.49 -17.28
N ALA A 89 -1.64 -11.21 -16.65
CA ALA A 89 -2.40 -12.25 -16.04
C ALA A 89 -2.57 -13.21 -17.20
N ASP A 90 -1.99 -14.40 -17.04
CA ASP A 90 -2.39 -15.56 -17.82
C ASP A 90 -3.88 -15.73 -17.48
N LEU A 91 -4.69 -14.88 -18.10
CA LEU A 91 -6.11 -15.05 -18.33
C LEU A 91 -6.11 -16.15 -19.37
N ASP A 92 -5.84 -17.36 -18.89
CA ASP A 92 -6.17 -18.57 -19.61
C ASP A 92 -7.62 -18.40 -20.04
N ALA A 93 -7.73 -18.30 -21.35
CA ALA A 93 -8.94 -18.18 -22.10
C ALA A 93 -9.85 -19.37 -21.77
N GLU A 94 -10.84 -19.17 -20.89
CA GLU A 94 -12.14 -19.83 -21.02
C GLU A 94 -13.26 -18.90 -20.54
N GLY A 95 -13.80 -18.15 -21.51
CA GLY A 95 -15.23 -18.00 -21.69
C GLY A 95 -16.05 -17.37 -20.56
N ALA A 96 -16.15 -16.04 -20.55
CA ALA A 96 -17.45 -15.35 -20.55
C ALA A 96 -17.21 -13.85 -20.72
N GLY A 97 -17.70 -13.30 -21.83
CA GLY A 97 -17.61 -11.88 -22.12
C GLY A 97 -18.22 -11.03 -21.03
N CYS A 98 -17.55 -9.94 -20.69
CA CYS A 98 -18.21 -8.74 -20.22
C CYS A 98 -17.53 -7.55 -20.88
N ALA A 99 -18.09 -7.20 -22.03
CA ALA A 99 -17.80 -5.96 -22.72
C ALA A 99 -18.25 -4.78 -21.85
N VAL A 100 -17.31 -4.18 -21.11
CA VAL A 100 -17.46 -2.80 -20.64
C VAL A 100 -16.10 -2.12 -20.73
N CYS A 101 -15.71 -1.76 -21.95
CA CYS A 101 -14.66 -0.78 -22.25
C CYS A 101 -14.99 -0.13 -23.60
N LEU A 102 -16.09 0.65 -23.67
CA LEU A 102 -16.27 1.64 -24.73
C LEU A 102 -17.37 2.63 -24.34
N ALA A 103 -16.98 3.66 -23.58
CA ALA A 103 -17.75 4.90 -23.48
C ALA A 103 -16.85 6.05 -22.98
N ILE A 104 -15.74 6.31 -23.67
CA ILE A 104 -15.11 7.64 -23.69
C ILE A 104 -14.57 7.85 -25.11
N GLN A 105 -15.40 8.41 -25.98
CA GLN A 105 -15.09 9.21 -27.18
C GLN A 105 -16.39 9.39 -27.99
N ASP A 106 -17.15 10.45 -27.69
CA ASP A 106 -17.32 11.66 -28.53
C ASP A 106 -18.22 12.67 -27.79
#